data_AF-A0A7S4A3T1-F1
#
_entry.id   AF-A0A7S4A3T1-F1
#
_cell.length_a   1.000
_cell.length_b   1.000
_cell.length_c   1.000
_cell.angle_alpha   90.00
_cell.angle_beta   90.00
_cell.angle_gamma   90.00
#
_symmetry.space_group_name_H-M   'P 1'
#
loop_
_entity.id
_entity.type
_entity.pdbx_description
1 polymer ?
#
loop_
_entity_poly.entity_id
_entity_poly.type
_entity_poly.pdbx_seq_one_letter_code
_entity_poly.pdbx_strand_id
1 'polypeptide(L)'
;MKVCSSLLTGTAALTKLKDFAPIVVEGGTGRRDQRDPAEVARRVAAALRPRITERQAILVTQGDPLEPTGISAITRAVAEELAIPRALVTLPAAIDPEHAPNAPRDGVILEVGYDALAATLDLAALESAVDDALAAKNRARERPLAPYYKDYALLQEVTKGAIRTMCGSLTLAHTDSEIPVDSVTSFYEVGLELELYAKEDLVPYV
;
A
#
# COMPACT_ATOMS: atom_id res chain seq x y z
N MET A 1 7.87 23.85 17.83
CA MET A 1 6.52 24.14 17.30
C MET A 1 6.09 22.97 16.45
N LYS A 2 5.15 22.12 16.91
CA LYS A 2 4.47 21.15 16.04
C LYS A 2 3.53 21.96 15.17
N VAL A 3 3.83 22.10 13.88
CA VAL A 3 2.83 22.55 12.91
C VAL A 3 1.74 21.49 12.92
N CYS A 4 0.56 21.84 13.44
CA CYS A 4 -0.63 21.02 13.31
C CYS A 4 -1.01 21.08 11.83
N SER A 5 -0.44 20.20 11.02
CA SER A 5 -0.87 20.01 9.63
C SER A 5 -2.29 19.49 9.69
N SER A 6 -3.27 20.30 9.30
CA SER A 6 -4.66 19.85 9.14
C SER A 6 -4.70 18.69 8.16
N LEU A 7 -5.36 17.59 8.51
CA LEU A 7 -5.62 16.47 7.61
C LEU A 7 -6.33 17.02 6.36
N LEU A 8 -5.73 16.82 5.19
CA LEU A 8 -6.39 17.08 3.92
C LEU A 8 -7.12 15.82 3.46
N THR A 9 -8.29 15.98 2.87
CA THR A 9 -9.09 14.88 2.32
C THR A 9 -9.50 15.14 0.87
N GLY A 10 -9.93 14.09 0.17
CA GLY A 10 -10.52 14.19 -1.18
C GLY A 10 -9.58 14.82 -2.21
N THR A 11 -10.11 15.68 -3.07
CA THR A 11 -9.34 16.29 -4.18
C THR A 11 -8.18 17.15 -3.69
N ALA A 12 -8.30 17.80 -2.52
CA ALA A 12 -7.20 18.57 -1.93
C ALA A 12 -6.05 17.67 -1.51
N ALA A 13 -6.35 16.53 -0.87
CA ALA A 13 -5.35 15.52 -0.53
C ALA A 13 -4.68 14.94 -1.79
N LEU A 14 -5.49 14.58 -2.79
CA LEU A 14 -5.03 14.03 -4.05
C LEU A 14 -4.08 14.98 -4.80
N THR A 15 -4.40 16.28 -4.80
CA THR A 15 -3.55 17.31 -5.40
C THR A 15 -2.25 17.44 -4.61
N LYS A 16 -2.34 17.49 -3.28
CA LYS A 16 -1.18 17.65 -2.40
C LYS A 16 -0.24 16.45 -2.43
N LEU A 17 -0.77 15.24 -2.66
CA LEU A 17 0.03 14.00 -2.75
C LEU A 17 1.11 14.08 -3.84
N LYS A 18 0.82 14.79 -4.95
CA LYS A 18 1.76 14.96 -6.08
C LYS A 18 3.05 15.70 -5.71
N ASP A 19 3.05 16.45 -4.62
CA ASP A 19 4.23 17.16 -4.12
C ASP A 19 5.26 16.20 -3.52
N PHE A 20 4.82 15.02 -3.07
CA PHE A 20 5.66 14.06 -2.33
C PHE A 20 6.33 13.02 -3.23
N ALA A 21 7.36 12.37 -2.67
CA ALA A 21 7.89 11.09 -3.14
C ALA A 21 7.22 9.95 -2.36
N PRO A 22 6.25 9.23 -2.96
CA PRO A 22 5.45 8.25 -2.24
C PRO A 22 6.18 6.92 -2.04
N ILE A 23 6.07 6.40 -0.83
CA ILE A 23 6.57 5.09 -0.43
C ILE A 23 5.37 4.21 -0.07
N VAL A 24 5.34 2.98 -0.56
CA VAL A 24 4.36 1.95 -0.17
C VAL A 24 5.14 0.80 0.46
N VAL A 25 4.62 0.26 1.58
CA VAL A 25 5.19 -0.91 2.23
C VAL A 25 4.07 -1.96 2.38
N GLU A 26 4.27 -3.14 1.80
CA GLU A 26 3.31 -4.24 1.81
C GLU A 26 3.91 -5.48 2.47
N GLY A 27 3.06 -6.31 3.10
CA GLY A 27 3.49 -7.53 3.77
C GLY A 27 2.67 -8.74 3.35
N GLY A 28 3.35 -9.79 2.92
CA GLY A 28 2.72 -11.00 2.38
C GLY A 28 2.17 -11.94 3.46
N THR A 29 2.62 -11.81 4.71
CA THR A 29 2.21 -12.68 5.82
C THR A 29 0.97 -12.18 6.57
N GLY A 30 0.58 -10.91 6.37
CA GLY A 30 -0.62 -10.30 6.94
C GLY A 30 -0.69 -10.39 8.47
N ARG A 31 -1.86 -10.72 9.03
CA ARG A 31 -2.07 -10.90 10.49
C ARG A 31 -1.28 -12.05 11.11
N ARG A 32 -0.71 -12.95 10.30
CA ARG A 32 0.11 -14.07 10.80
C ARG A 32 1.55 -13.67 11.09
N ASP A 33 1.95 -12.46 10.71
CA ASP A 33 3.26 -11.94 11.05
C ASP A 33 3.36 -11.65 12.56
N GLN A 34 4.26 -12.37 13.22
CA GLN A 34 4.53 -12.28 14.66
C GLN A 34 5.92 -11.69 14.95
N ARG A 35 6.64 -11.23 13.93
CA ARG A 35 7.94 -10.57 14.11
C ARG A 35 7.75 -9.25 14.87
N ASP A 36 8.80 -8.80 15.58
CA ASP A 36 8.82 -7.48 16.21
C ASP A 36 8.67 -6.39 15.12
N PRO A 37 7.57 -5.61 15.11
CA PRO A 37 7.36 -4.56 14.12
C PRO A 37 8.47 -3.53 14.10
N ALA A 38 9.07 -3.21 15.26
CA ALA A 38 10.17 -2.25 15.33
C ALA A 38 11.43 -2.80 14.66
N GLU A 39 11.70 -4.09 14.80
CA GLU A 39 12.83 -4.74 14.12
C GLU A 39 12.65 -4.78 12.60
N VAL A 40 11.48 -5.20 12.13
CA VAL A 40 11.17 -5.22 10.70
C VAL A 40 11.22 -3.80 10.13
N ALA A 41 10.64 -2.82 10.84
CA ALA A 41 10.66 -1.43 10.42
C ALA A 41 12.07 -0.87 10.29
N ARG A 42 12.99 -1.16 11.24
CA ARG A 42 14.39 -0.73 11.13
C ARG A 42 15.06 -1.27 9.87
N ARG A 43 14.82 -2.54 9.52
CA ARG A 43 15.39 -3.15 8.30
C ARG A 43 14.81 -2.54 7.04
N VAL A 44 13.49 -2.43 6.96
CA VAL A 44 12.79 -1.80 5.82
C VAL A 44 13.22 -0.34 5.66
N ALA A 45 13.29 0.43 6.74
CA ALA A 45 13.75 1.81 6.70
C ALA A 45 15.21 1.93 6.25
N ALA A 46 16.10 1.02 6.69
CA ALA A 46 17.48 0.98 6.20
C ALA A 46 17.55 0.74 4.69
N ALA A 47 16.70 -0.14 4.14
CA ALA A 47 16.61 -0.39 2.70
C ALA A 47 15.99 0.79 1.91
N LEU A 48 15.04 1.50 2.52
CA LEU A 48 14.35 2.64 1.91
C LEU A 48 15.21 3.92 1.87
N ARG A 49 16.02 4.18 2.91
CA ARG A 49 16.82 5.42 3.04
C ARG A 49 17.61 5.80 1.79
N PRO A 50 18.33 4.88 1.09
CA PRO A 50 19.05 5.21 -0.14
C PRO A 50 18.14 5.61 -1.33
N ARG A 51 16.85 5.26 -1.29
CA ARG A 51 15.87 5.59 -2.35
C ARG A 51 15.17 6.92 -2.09
N ILE A 52 15.19 7.41 -0.85
CA ILE A 52 14.61 8.71 -0.48
C ILE A 52 15.55 9.81 -0.98
N THR A 53 15.09 10.56 -1.98
CA THR A 53 15.80 11.72 -2.55
C THR A 53 15.38 13.02 -1.86
N GLU A 54 15.84 14.18 -2.34
CA GLU A 54 15.55 15.50 -1.74
C GLU A 54 14.06 15.90 -1.74
N ARG A 55 13.18 15.19 -2.48
CA ARG A 55 11.73 15.42 -2.40
C ARG A 55 11.20 14.92 -1.04
N GLN A 56 10.23 15.65 -0.49
CA GLN A 56 9.58 15.25 0.76
C GLN A 56 8.92 13.87 0.59
N ALA A 57 9.40 12.86 1.31
CA ALA A 57 8.82 11.53 1.27
C ALA A 57 7.52 11.45 2.10
N ILE A 58 6.62 10.54 1.69
CA ILE A 58 5.40 10.22 2.43
C ILE A 58 5.15 8.72 2.37
N LEU A 59 4.82 8.11 3.51
CA LEU A 59 4.43 6.70 3.54
C LEU A 59 2.93 6.58 3.26
N VAL A 60 2.56 5.90 2.19
CA VAL A 60 1.18 5.65 1.82
C VAL A 60 0.74 4.31 2.39
N THR A 61 -0.32 4.33 3.20
CA THR A 61 -0.89 3.16 3.86
C THR A 61 -2.27 2.84 3.29
N GLN A 62 -2.62 1.56 3.24
CA GLN A 62 -3.84 1.05 2.58
C GLN A 62 -4.93 0.66 3.60
N GLY A 63 -4.93 1.30 4.77
CA GLY A 63 -6.02 1.19 5.74
C GLY A 63 -6.15 -0.16 6.45
N ASP A 64 -5.07 -0.93 6.57
CA ASP A 64 -5.07 -2.09 7.48
C ASP A 64 -5.50 -1.68 8.89
N PRO A 65 -6.39 -2.46 9.55
CA PRO A 65 -6.91 -2.12 10.87
C PRO A 65 -5.78 -2.02 11.89
N LEU A 66 -5.96 -1.19 12.91
CA LEU A 66 -4.94 -1.00 13.96
C LEU A 66 -4.65 -2.31 14.70
N GLU A 67 -3.43 -2.81 14.57
CA GLU A 67 -2.97 -4.05 15.22
C GLU A 67 -1.59 -3.82 15.90
N PRO A 68 -1.26 -4.60 16.95
CA PRO A 68 0.03 -4.52 17.62
C PRO A 68 1.17 -5.19 16.84
N THR A 69 0.86 -6.09 15.89
CA THR A 69 1.83 -6.77 15.01
C THR A 69 1.38 -6.75 13.55
N GLY A 70 2.23 -7.27 12.66
CA GLY A 70 1.97 -7.33 11.22
C GLY A 70 2.00 -5.97 10.53
N ILE A 71 1.51 -5.92 9.29
CA ILE A 71 1.75 -4.80 8.37
C ILE A 71 1.23 -3.45 8.91
N SER A 72 0.12 -3.44 9.64
CA SER A 72 -0.43 -2.24 10.29
C SER A 72 0.51 -1.67 11.36
N ALA A 73 1.18 -2.54 12.14
CA ALA A 73 2.18 -2.11 13.11
C ALA A 73 3.50 -1.71 12.42
N ILE A 74 3.94 -2.50 11.43
CA ILE A 74 5.20 -2.29 10.71
C ILE A 74 5.17 -0.96 9.95
N THR A 75 4.12 -0.67 9.19
CA THR A 75 4.04 0.58 8.41
C THR A 75 4.06 1.82 9.32
N ARG A 76 3.39 1.80 10.47
CA ARG A 76 3.48 2.88 11.45
C ARG A 76 4.90 3.05 11.98
N ALA A 77 5.55 1.95 12.37
CA ALA A 77 6.93 1.98 12.84
C ALA A 77 7.92 2.42 11.75
N VAL A 78 7.69 2.08 10.46
CA VAL A 78 8.50 2.55 9.33
C VAL A 78 8.40 4.07 9.17
N ALA A 79 7.18 4.63 9.25
CA ALA A 79 7.00 6.08 9.18
C ALA A 79 7.71 6.81 10.33
N GLU A 80 7.64 6.26 11.54
CA GLU A 80 8.36 6.78 12.71
C GLU A 80 9.89 6.71 12.52
N GLU A 81 10.42 5.56 12.10
CA GLU A 81 11.86 5.34 11.87
C GLU A 81 12.45 6.20 10.75
N LEU A 82 11.64 6.54 9.74
CA LEU A 82 12.01 7.45 8.66
C LEU A 82 11.70 8.92 8.98
N ALA A 83 10.99 9.20 10.08
CA ALA A 83 10.49 10.52 10.46
C ALA A 83 9.69 11.22 9.32
N ILE A 84 8.86 10.46 8.60
CA ILE A 84 8.04 10.97 7.49
C ILE A 84 6.55 10.93 7.82
N PRO A 85 5.73 11.83 7.25
CA PRO A 85 4.29 11.76 7.42
C PRO A 85 3.70 10.55 6.70
N ARG A 86 2.43 10.25 7.01
CA ARG A 86 1.65 9.22 6.33
C ARG A 86 0.55 9.82 5.44
N ALA A 87 0.24 9.12 4.37
CA ALA A 87 -1.03 9.21 3.66
C ALA A 87 -1.83 7.93 3.87
N LEU A 88 -3.15 8.04 3.82
CA LEU A 88 -4.07 6.91 3.97
C LEU A 88 -4.95 6.80 2.72
N VAL A 89 -5.02 5.60 2.16
CA VAL A 89 -5.99 5.23 1.13
C VAL A 89 -7.10 4.40 1.76
N THR A 90 -8.35 4.77 1.52
CA THR A 90 -9.53 4.09 2.09
C THR A 90 -10.43 3.50 1.00
N LEU A 91 -10.98 2.32 1.28
CA LEU A 91 -12.05 1.74 0.48
C LEU A 91 -13.38 2.46 0.75
N PRO A 92 -14.29 2.54 -0.25
CA PRO A 92 -15.65 2.98 -0.01
C PRO A 92 -16.38 1.97 0.89
N ALA A 93 -17.28 2.46 1.73
CA ALA A 93 -18.07 1.63 2.65
C ALA A 93 -18.97 0.59 1.94
N ALA A 94 -19.23 0.78 0.64
CA ALA A 94 -19.94 -0.19 -0.18
C ALA A 94 -19.12 -1.45 -0.51
N ILE A 95 -17.78 -1.36 -0.45
CA ILE A 95 -16.86 -2.50 -0.59
C ILE A 95 -16.59 -3.09 0.79
N ASP A 96 -16.14 -2.26 1.73
CA ASP A 96 -15.87 -2.68 3.11
C ASP A 96 -16.22 -1.54 4.08
N PRO A 97 -17.35 -1.64 4.83
CA PRO A 97 -17.78 -0.60 5.76
C PRO A 97 -16.90 -0.50 7.01
N GLU A 98 -16.09 -1.53 7.30
CA GLU A 98 -15.19 -1.57 8.46
C GLU A 98 -13.79 -1.07 8.13
N HIS A 99 -13.41 -1.01 6.85
CA HIS A 99 -12.07 -0.59 6.40
C HIS A 99 -11.70 0.83 6.86
N ALA A 100 -12.42 1.84 6.36
CA ALA A 100 -12.08 3.24 6.65
C ALA A 100 -12.20 3.59 8.16
N PRO A 101 -13.23 3.15 8.92
CA PRO A 101 -13.33 3.45 10.34
C PRO A 101 -12.19 2.85 11.19
N ASN A 102 -11.69 1.67 10.82
CA ASN A 102 -10.66 0.97 11.58
C ASN A 102 -9.22 1.32 11.17
N ALA A 103 -9.04 2.07 10.08
CA ALA A 103 -7.74 2.51 9.60
C ALA A 103 -7.09 3.55 10.54
N PRO A 104 -5.84 3.33 10.99
CA PRO A 104 -5.17 4.23 11.93
C PRO A 104 -4.74 5.55 11.27
N ARG A 105 -5.12 6.68 11.88
CA ARG A 105 -4.86 8.04 11.36
C ARG A 105 -3.69 8.78 12.03
N ASP A 106 -2.98 8.13 12.96
CA ASP A 106 -1.84 8.76 13.63
C ASP A 106 -0.72 9.14 12.64
N GLY A 107 -0.28 10.39 12.63
CA GLY A 107 0.70 10.88 11.65
C GLY A 107 0.20 10.96 10.20
N VAL A 108 -1.09 10.70 9.93
CA VAL A 108 -1.69 10.87 8.60
C VAL A 108 -1.98 12.35 8.36
N ILE A 109 -1.47 12.89 7.25
CA ILE A 109 -1.71 14.27 6.83
C ILE A 109 -2.54 14.37 5.54
N LEU A 110 -2.63 13.29 4.77
CA LEU A 110 -3.46 13.16 3.56
C LEU A 110 -4.34 11.90 3.65
N GLU A 111 -5.63 12.02 3.37
CA GLU A 111 -6.55 10.87 3.21
C GLU A 111 -7.22 10.92 1.82
N VAL A 112 -7.08 9.86 1.04
CA VAL A 112 -7.56 9.77 -0.34
C VAL A 112 -8.45 8.53 -0.47
N GLY A 113 -9.61 8.66 -1.12
CA GLY A 113 -10.48 7.53 -1.37
C GLY A 113 -10.02 6.71 -2.59
N TYR A 114 -10.23 5.40 -2.54
CA TYR A 114 -9.96 4.45 -3.62
C TYR A 114 -10.50 4.93 -4.97
N ASP A 115 -11.77 5.37 -5.03
CA ASP A 115 -12.41 5.79 -6.29
C ASP A 115 -11.67 6.94 -6.98
N ALA A 116 -11.08 7.85 -6.20
CA ALA A 116 -10.33 8.98 -6.73
C ALA A 116 -9.00 8.56 -7.37
N LEU A 117 -8.38 7.49 -6.86
CA LEU A 117 -7.17 6.90 -7.43
C LEU A 117 -7.52 6.02 -8.65
N ALA A 118 -8.57 5.20 -8.52
CA ALA A 118 -9.06 4.32 -9.58
C ALA A 118 -9.41 5.10 -10.86
N ALA A 119 -9.96 6.31 -10.71
CA ALA A 119 -10.28 7.21 -11.84
C ALA A 119 -9.04 7.65 -12.67
N THR A 120 -7.82 7.37 -12.22
CA THR A 120 -6.58 7.71 -12.95
C THR A 120 -6.01 6.55 -13.76
N LEU A 121 -6.63 5.38 -13.71
CA LEU A 121 -6.16 4.14 -14.33
C LEU A 121 -7.19 3.56 -15.30
N ASP A 122 -6.73 2.64 -16.16
CA ASP A 122 -7.64 1.71 -16.85
C ASP A 122 -8.10 0.63 -15.86
N LEU A 123 -9.14 0.96 -15.08
CA LEU A 123 -9.64 0.07 -14.05
C LEU A 123 -10.17 -1.24 -14.62
N ALA A 124 -10.77 -1.22 -15.82
CA ALA A 124 -11.32 -2.42 -16.43
C ALA A 124 -10.23 -3.44 -16.78
N ALA A 125 -9.09 -2.96 -17.31
CA ALA A 125 -7.94 -3.82 -17.58
C ALA A 125 -7.37 -4.43 -16.28
N LEU A 126 -7.24 -3.61 -15.22
CA LEU A 126 -6.73 -4.06 -13.93
C LEU A 126 -7.69 -5.07 -13.26
N GLU A 127 -8.99 -4.81 -13.26
CA GLU A 127 -10.01 -5.73 -12.74
C GLU A 127 -9.98 -7.08 -13.45
N SER A 128 -9.89 -7.07 -14.79
CA SER A 128 -9.79 -8.30 -15.58
C SER A 128 -8.52 -9.09 -15.23
N ALA A 129 -7.37 -8.42 -15.12
CA ALA A 129 -6.12 -9.10 -14.80
C ALA A 129 -6.10 -9.66 -13.37
N VAL A 130 -6.68 -8.94 -12.41
CA VAL A 130 -6.88 -9.45 -11.04
C VAL A 130 -7.83 -10.66 -11.02
N ASP A 131 -8.91 -10.62 -11.79
CA ASP A 131 -9.84 -11.76 -11.91
C ASP A 131 -9.16 -12.99 -12.51
N ASP A 132 -8.34 -12.82 -13.55
CA ASP A 132 -7.57 -13.90 -14.17
C ASP A 132 -6.53 -14.49 -13.21
N ALA A 133 -5.80 -13.64 -12.49
CA ALA A 133 -4.84 -14.06 -11.46
C ALA A 133 -5.54 -14.80 -10.31
N LEU A 134 -6.69 -14.31 -9.85
CA LEU A 134 -7.50 -14.95 -8.82
C LEU A 134 -8.02 -16.32 -9.28
N ALA A 135 -8.50 -16.42 -10.52
CA ALA A 135 -8.92 -17.67 -11.12
C ALA A 135 -7.75 -18.67 -11.23
N ALA A 136 -6.56 -18.20 -11.62
CA ALA A 136 -5.35 -19.03 -11.68
C ALA A 136 -4.95 -19.56 -10.30
N LYS A 137 -4.91 -18.70 -9.27
CA LYS A 137 -4.63 -19.10 -7.89
C LYS A 137 -5.66 -20.13 -7.40
N ASN A 138 -6.95 -19.94 -7.70
CA ASN A 138 -8.00 -20.86 -7.27
C ASN A 138 -7.96 -22.23 -7.96
N ARG A 139 -7.50 -22.33 -9.21
CA ARG A 139 -7.32 -23.63 -9.89
C ARG A 139 -6.31 -24.54 -9.19
N ALA A 140 -5.33 -23.97 -8.49
CA ALA A 140 -4.30 -24.71 -7.78
C ALA A 140 -4.71 -25.10 -6.34
N ARG A 141 -5.95 -24.83 -5.92
CA ARG A 141 -6.39 -24.95 -4.53
C ARG A 141 -7.58 -25.89 -4.37
N GLU A 142 -7.61 -26.61 -3.25
CA GLU A 142 -8.80 -27.35 -2.82
C GLU A 142 -9.94 -26.43 -2.37
N ARG A 143 -9.60 -25.27 -1.80
CA ARG A 143 -10.55 -24.24 -1.36
C ARG A 143 -10.23 -22.90 -2.00
N PRO A 144 -11.20 -22.27 -2.69
CA PRO A 144 -11.02 -20.94 -3.23
C PRO A 144 -10.60 -19.93 -2.18
N LEU A 145 -9.86 -18.91 -2.61
CA LEU A 145 -9.57 -17.72 -1.82
C LEU A 145 -10.87 -16.99 -1.49
N ALA A 146 -10.89 -16.32 -0.34
CA ALA A 146 -12.06 -15.60 0.12
C ALA A 146 -12.38 -14.40 -0.81
N PRO A 147 -13.66 -13.98 -0.92
CA PRO A 147 -14.05 -12.90 -1.84
C PRO A 147 -13.26 -11.60 -1.65
N TYR A 148 -12.92 -11.25 -0.41
CA TYR A 148 -12.17 -10.04 -0.08
C TYR A 148 -10.80 -9.95 -0.79
N TYR A 149 -10.22 -11.08 -1.24
CA TYR A 149 -8.94 -11.06 -1.96
C TYR A 149 -8.97 -10.14 -3.17
N LYS A 150 -10.09 -10.10 -3.91
CA LYS A 150 -10.23 -9.20 -5.06
C LYS A 150 -10.19 -7.75 -4.62
N ASP A 151 -10.99 -7.38 -3.62
CA ASP A 151 -11.13 -6.01 -3.16
C ASP A 151 -9.80 -5.45 -2.64
N TYR A 152 -9.09 -6.24 -1.84
CA TYR A 152 -7.80 -5.83 -1.28
C TYR A 152 -6.66 -5.90 -2.31
N ALA A 153 -6.70 -6.80 -3.30
CA ALA A 153 -5.75 -6.78 -4.41
C ALA A 153 -5.95 -5.52 -5.25
N LEU A 154 -7.19 -5.16 -5.58
CA LEU A 154 -7.51 -3.93 -6.28
C LEU A 154 -7.10 -2.70 -5.47
N LEU A 155 -7.34 -2.67 -4.16
CA LEU A 155 -6.86 -1.59 -3.29
C LEU A 155 -5.34 -1.42 -3.40
N GLN A 156 -4.59 -2.52 -3.37
CA GLN A 156 -3.13 -2.50 -3.45
C GLN A 156 -2.65 -1.98 -4.81
N GLU A 157 -3.13 -2.57 -5.90
CA GLU A 157 -2.67 -2.25 -7.25
C GLU A 157 -3.14 -0.87 -7.73
N VAL A 158 -4.38 -0.46 -7.42
CA VAL A 158 -4.86 0.89 -7.71
C VAL A 158 -4.03 1.92 -6.95
N THR A 159 -3.73 1.67 -5.67
CA THR A 159 -2.89 2.57 -4.88
C THR A 159 -1.53 2.75 -5.55
N LYS A 160 -0.83 1.65 -5.86
CA LYS A 160 0.52 1.70 -6.44
C LYS A 160 0.52 2.34 -7.83
N GLY A 161 -0.34 1.88 -8.74
CA GLY A 161 -0.40 2.36 -10.12
C GLY A 161 -0.82 3.83 -10.21
N ALA A 162 -1.88 4.24 -9.50
CA ALA A 162 -2.38 5.61 -9.55
C ALA A 162 -1.32 6.59 -9.03
N ILE A 163 -0.68 6.24 -7.90
CA ILE A 163 0.35 7.06 -7.28
C ILE A 163 1.58 7.17 -8.18
N ARG A 164 2.00 6.05 -8.80
CA ARG A 164 3.12 6.05 -9.75
C ARG A 164 2.84 6.96 -10.95
N THR A 165 1.62 6.93 -11.48
CA THR A 165 1.16 7.78 -12.59
C THR A 165 1.11 9.25 -12.18
N MET A 166 0.52 9.55 -11.03
CA MET A 166 0.27 10.91 -10.58
C MET A 166 1.50 11.65 -10.05
N CYS A 167 2.34 10.95 -9.30
CA CYS A 167 3.50 11.55 -8.62
C CYS A 167 4.77 11.46 -9.49
N GLY A 168 4.74 10.65 -10.55
CA GLY A 168 5.88 10.38 -11.43
C GLY A 168 6.92 9.44 -10.82
N SER A 169 6.67 8.90 -9.63
CA SER A 169 7.58 8.00 -8.90
C SER A 169 6.79 7.10 -7.94
N LEU A 170 7.33 5.92 -7.66
CA LEU A 170 6.91 5.02 -6.60
C LEU A 170 8.16 4.43 -5.95
N THR A 171 8.13 4.20 -4.64
CA THR A 171 9.08 3.31 -3.98
C THR A 171 8.28 2.26 -3.22
N LEU A 172 8.35 1.01 -3.66
CA LEU A 172 7.63 -0.11 -3.08
C LEU A 172 8.60 -1.00 -2.32
N ALA A 173 8.35 -1.25 -1.04
CA ALA A 173 9.09 -2.26 -0.27
C ALA A 173 8.16 -3.35 0.21
N HIS A 174 8.68 -4.58 0.23
CA HIS A 174 8.01 -5.69 0.89
C HIS A 174 8.65 -5.97 2.24
N THR A 175 7.87 -6.45 3.20
CA THR A 175 8.36 -6.85 4.53
C THR A 175 8.88 -8.29 4.56
N ASP A 176 8.75 -9.03 3.47
CA ASP A 176 9.07 -10.44 3.37
C ASP A 176 10.08 -10.66 2.24
N SER A 177 11.07 -11.53 2.46
CA SER A 177 12.05 -11.90 1.43
C SER A 177 11.43 -12.73 0.31
N GLU A 178 10.35 -13.46 0.62
CA GLU A 178 9.54 -14.22 -0.32
C GLU A 178 8.07 -13.88 -0.07
N ILE A 179 7.35 -13.50 -1.12
CA ILE A 179 5.91 -13.21 -1.02
C ILE A 179 5.14 -14.53 -1.14
N PRO A 180 4.32 -14.90 -0.14
CA PRO A 180 3.49 -16.10 -0.25
C PRO A 180 2.51 -15.97 -1.42
N VAL A 181 2.44 -16.99 -2.27
CA VAL A 181 1.54 -17.03 -3.46
C VAL A 181 0.07 -16.82 -3.11
N ASP A 182 -0.30 -17.16 -1.88
CA ASP A 182 -1.67 -17.05 -1.34
C ASP A 182 -1.91 -15.75 -0.56
N SER A 183 -1.00 -14.79 -0.62
CA SER A 183 -1.17 -13.48 -0.02
C SER A 183 -1.86 -12.52 -1.00
N VAL A 184 -2.54 -11.51 -0.48
CA VAL A 184 -3.02 -10.40 -1.31
C VAL A 184 -1.83 -9.68 -1.97
N THR A 185 -0.72 -9.50 -1.24
CA THR A 185 0.50 -8.90 -1.77
C THR A 185 1.03 -9.60 -3.02
N SER A 186 0.82 -10.90 -3.20
CA SER A 186 1.24 -11.61 -4.42
C SER A 186 0.59 -11.11 -5.71
N PHE A 187 -0.48 -10.31 -5.64
CA PHE A 187 -1.06 -9.65 -6.80
C PHE A 187 -0.21 -8.49 -7.33
N TYR A 188 0.89 -8.12 -6.66
CA TYR A 188 1.85 -7.14 -7.19
C TYR A 188 2.42 -7.52 -8.56
N GLU A 189 2.41 -8.81 -8.91
CA GLU A 189 2.77 -9.32 -10.22
C GLU A 189 1.86 -8.78 -11.32
N VAL A 190 0.55 -8.62 -11.04
CA VAL A 190 -0.42 -8.03 -11.97
C VAL A 190 -0.03 -6.58 -12.29
N GLY A 191 0.34 -5.79 -11.28
CA GLY A 191 0.80 -4.42 -11.49
C GLY A 191 2.06 -4.32 -12.33
N LEU A 192 2.98 -5.28 -12.20
CA LEU A 192 4.18 -5.37 -13.04
C LEU A 192 3.85 -5.80 -14.48
N GLU A 193 2.97 -6.79 -14.67
CA GLU A 193 2.55 -7.29 -15.99
C GLU A 193 1.79 -6.24 -16.80
N LEU A 194 1.00 -5.39 -16.12
CA LEU A 194 0.29 -4.27 -16.73
C LEU A 194 1.14 -2.99 -16.83
N GLU A 195 2.41 -3.04 -16.45
CA GLU A 195 3.34 -1.90 -16.46
C GLU A 195 2.84 -0.68 -15.65
N LEU A 196 2.01 -0.91 -14.62
CA LEU A 196 1.54 0.16 -13.72
C LEU A 196 2.68 0.77 -12.90
N TYR A 197 3.70 -0.03 -12.64
CA TYR A 197 4.98 0.33 -12.07
C TYR A 197 6.04 -0.70 -12.51
N ALA A 198 7.31 -0.41 -12.27
CA ALA A 198 8.41 -1.22 -12.77
C ALA A 198 9.20 -1.91 -11.64
N LYS A 199 10.04 -2.90 -11.99
CA LYS A 199 10.88 -3.61 -11.01
C LYS A 199 11.86 -2.67 -10.29
N GLU A 200 12.23 -1.57 -10.93
CA GLU A 200 13.11 -0.54 -10.38
C GLU A 200 12.42 0.29 -9.28
N ASP A 201 11.08 0.30 -9.24
CA ASP A 201 10.33 0.90 -8.14
C ASP A 201 10.39 0.02 -6.87
N LEU A 202 10.74 -1.27 -6.98
CA LEU A 202 10.82 -2.20 -5.86
C LEU A 202 12.16 -2.09 -5.11
N VAL A 203 12.07 -2.19 -3.79
CA VAL A 203 13.20 -2.25 -2.86
C VAL A 203 13.28 -3.66 -2.29
N PRO A 204 14.39 -4.38 -2.51
CA PRO A 204 14.58 -5.72 -1.94
C PRO A 204 14.51 -5.67 -0.41
N TYR A 205 13.87 -6.68 0.19
CA TYR A 205 13.96 -6.91 1.62
C TYR A 205 15.36 -7.47 1.96
N VAL A 206 16.01 -6.89 2.97
CA VAL A 206 17.37 -7.24 3.44
C VAL A 206 17.39 -7.70 4.89
#